data_AF-A0A925VXD8-F1
#
_entry.id   AF-A0A925VXD8-F1
#
_cell.length_a   1.000
_cell.length_b   1.000
_cell.length_c   1.000
_cell.angle_alpha   90.00
_cell.angle_beta   90.00
_cell.angle_gamma   90.00
#
_symmetry.space_group_name_H-M   'P 1'
#
loop_
_entity.id
_entity.type
_entity.pdbx_description
1 polymer ?
#
loop_
_entity_poly.entity_id
_entity_poly.type
_entity_poly.pdbx_seq_one_letter_code
_entity_poly.pdbx_strand_id
1 'polypeptide(L)'
;MTALRRLREGWTGYVVGVMSFTVHLAGGDTVRVESEPVDVEGVFDAYRMSAAVNAIARTEAELDGDTPKDWPTGPLISPNSLAAGDNDVVLFSGVSWSEPGDVVGVEEFGANATMNFSGHPGQLSDTAEIGCVTTDAFVVASATGEGLLVRTGLKPESLEVITDAVAVRAFLLERGYANDG
;
A
#
# COMPACT_ATOMS: atom_id res chain seq x y z
N MET A 1 -0.46 2.01 -14.02
CA MET A 1 -1.06 3.31 -13.60
C MET A 1 -2.54 3.47 -13.94
N THR A 2 -3.08 2.85 -14.99
CA THR A 2 -4.52 2.94 -15.33
C THR A 2 -5.44 2.37 -14.25
N ALA A 3 -4.99 1.34 -13.52
CA ALA A 3 -5.79 0.67 -12.50
C ALA A 3 -6.14 1.58 -11.31
N LEU A 4 -5.15 2.25 -10.70
CA LEU A 4 -5.38 3.14 -9.55
C LEU A 4 -6.27 4.34 -9.90
N ARG A 5 -6.30 4.76 -11.18
CA ARG A 5 -7.23 5.82 -11.61
C ARG A 5 -8.70 5.39 -11.51
N ARG A 6 -9.00 4.09 -11.57
CA ARG A 6 -10.37 3.59 -11.39
C ARG A 6 -10.87 3.78 -9.95
N LEU A 7 -9.97 3.94 -8.97
CA LEU A 7 -10.34 4.25 -7.58
C LEU A 7 -11.01 5.62 -7.41
N ARG A 8 -10.98 6.48 -8.44
CA ARG A 8 -11.72 7.75 -8.49
C ARG A 8 -13.23 7.55 -8.64
N GLU A 9 -13.66 6.39 -9.12
CA GLU A 9 -15.08 6.01 -9.21
C GLU A 9 -15.68 5.74 -7.82
N GLY A 10 -17.00 5.66 -7.74
CA GLY A 10 -17.70 5.30 -6.51
C GLY A 10 -17.45 3.84 -6.12
N TRP A 11 -17.30 3.59 -4.83
CA TRP A 11 -17.03 2.24 -4.29
C TRP A 11 -18.31 1.63 -3.71
N THR A 12 -18.44 0.31 -3.78
CA THR A 12 -19.47 -0.46 -3.04
C THR A 12 -18.92 -1.01 -1.73
N GLY A 13 -17.60 -1.16 -1.64
CA GLY A 13 -16.87 -1.57 -0.45
C GLY A 13 -15.46 -2.03 -0.80
N TYR A 14 -14.74 -2.47 0.22
CA TYR A 14 -13.38 -2.98 0.03
C TYR A 14 -13.07 -4.09 1.03
N VAL A 15 -12.04 -4.88 0.71
CA VAL A 15 -11.54 -5.97 1.55
C VAL A 15 -10.04 -5.79 1.75
N VAL A 16 -9.58 -6.05 2.96
CA VAL A 16 -8.17 -5.96 3.36
C VAL A 16 -7.65 -7.37 3.63
N GLY A 17 -6.64 -7.77 2.85
CA GLY A 17 -5.83 -8.95 3.08
C GLY A 17 -4.48 -8.59 3.70
N VAL A 18 -3.65 -9.59 3.95
CA VAL A 18 -2.32 -9.39 4.59
C VAL A 18 -1.39 -8.54 3.73
N MET A 19 -1.37 -8.80 2.41
CA MET A 19 -0.52 -8.10 1.43
C MET A 19 -1.34 -7.47 0.30
N SER A 20 -2.68 -7.46 0.43
CA SER A 20 -3.57 -7.01 -0.63
C SER A 20 -4.69 -6.14 -0.10
N PHE A 21 -5.14 -5.23 -0.95
CA PHE A 21 -6.28 -4.36 -0.73
C PHE A 21 -7.12 -4.38 -1.99
N THR A 22 -8.37 -4.83 -1.88
CA THR A 22 -9.26 -4.95 -3.04
C THR A 22 -10.48 -4.07 -2.86
N VAL A 23 -10.73 -3.21 -3.85
CA VAL A 23 -11.87 -2.32 -3.91
C VAL A 23 -12.89 -2.87 -4.91
N HIS A 24 -14.15 -2.90 -4.49
CA HIS A 24 -15.29 -3.16 -5.37
C HIS A 24 -15.86 -1.82 -5.83
N LEU A 25 -15.87 -1.59 -7.13
CA LEU A 25 -16.39 -0.36 -7.72
C LEU A 25 -17.90 -0.48 -7.98
N ALA A 26 -18.60 0.64 -7.94
CA ALA A 26 -20.03 0.73 -8.27
C ALA A 26 -20.34 0.29 -9.71
N GLY A 27 -19.36 0.40 -10.61
CA GLY A 27 -19.45 -0.11 -11.99
C GLY A 27 -19.35 -1.63 -12.14
N GLY A 28 -19.10 -2.37 -11.05
CA GLY A 28 -19.00 -3.83 -11.04
C GLY A 28 -17.56 -4.38 -11.20
N ASP A 29 -16.62 -3.55 -11.63
CA ASP A 29 -15.20 -3.90 -11.68
C ASP A 29 -14.58 -3.95 -10.26
N THR A 30 -13.46 -4.66 -10.13
CA THR A 30 -12.63 -4.62 -8.92
C THR A 30 -11.24 -4.06 -9.23
N VAL A 31 -10.69 -3.30 -8.28
CA VAL A 31 -9.29 -2.87 -8.30
C VAL A 31 -8.58 -3.57 -7.17
N ARG A 32 -7.59 -4.40 -7.50
CA ARG A 32 -6.74 -5.08 -6.54
C ARG A 32 -5.38 -4.39 -6.49
N VAL A 33 -4.95 -4.05 -5.29
CA VAL A 33 -3.62 -3.52 -5.00
C VAL A 33 -2.88 -4.54 -4.14
N GLU A 34 -1.64 -4.82 -4.48
CA GLU A 34 -0.79 -5.78 -3.78
C GLU A 34 0.56 -5.17 -3.45
N SER A 35 1.09 -5.51 -2.28
CA SER A 35 2.49 -5.30 -1.95
C SER A 35 3.23 -6.59 -2.26
N GLU A 36 4.24 -6.54 -3.12
CA GLU A 36 5.05 -7.72 -3.49
C GLU A 36 6.54 -7.46 -3.23
N PRO A 37 7.29 -8.47 -2.74
CA PRO A 37 8.74 -8.39 -2.69
C PRO A 37 9.30 -8.44 -4.11
N VAL A 38 10.33 -7.63 -4.34
CA VAL A 38 11.11 -7.60 -5.57
C VAL A 38 12.54 -7.86 -5.16
N ASP A 39 13.05 -9.00 -5.62
CA ASP A 39 14.45 -9.36 -5.47
C ASP A 39 15.31 -8.34 -6.24
N VAL A 40 16.14 -7.62 -5.49
CA VAL A 40 17.17 -6.73 -6.00
C VAL A 40 18.52 -7.40 -5.73
N GLU A 41 19.07 -7.97 -6.79
CA GLU A 41 20.43 -8.51 -6.82
C GLU A 41 20.73 -9.66 -5.83
N GLY A 42 19.71 -10.37 -5.33
CA GLY A 42 19.83 -11.59 -4.53
C GLY A 42 20.25 -11.36 -3.08
N VAL A 43 20.34 -10.11 -2.64
CA VAL A 43 20.80 -9.71 -1.30
C VAL A 43 19.81 -8.79 -0.57
N PHE A 44 18.81 -8.28 -1.29
CA PHE A 44 17.90 -7.25 -0.81
C PHE A 44 16.52 -7.40 -1.44
N ASP A 45 15.48 -7.43 -0.61
CA ASP A 45 14.10 -7.38 -1.09
C ASP A 45 13.56 -5.95 -0.95
N ALA A 46 13.22 -5.34 -2.07
CA ALA A 46 12.43 -4.11 -2.08
C ALA A 46 10.95 -4.47 -2.13
N TYR A 47 10.10 -3.74 -1.42
CA TYR A 47 8.66 -3.92 -1.55
C TYR A 47 8.10 -2.86 -2.50
N ARG A 48 7.26 -3.30 -3.44
CA ARG A 48 6.54 -2.40 -4.33
C ARG A 48 5.05 -2.64 -4.28
N MET A 49 4.29 -1.56 -4.49
CA MET A 49 2.86 -1.67 -4.76
C MET A 49 2.58 -1.85 -6.25
N SER A 50 1.80 -2.87 -6.58
CA SER A 50 1.23 -3.10 -7.90
C SER A 50 -0.30 -3.03 -7.86
N ALA A 51 -0.93 -2.66 -8.97
CA ALA A 51 -2.38 -2.54 -9.03
C ALA A 51 -2.93 -3.04 -10.36
N ALA A 52 -3.98 -3.87 -10.30
CA ALA A 52 -4.65 -4.47 -11.43
C ALA A 52 -6.17 -4.23 -11.37
N VAL A 53 -6.78 -4.05 -12.55
CA VAL A 53 -8.25 -4.03 -12.69
C VAL A 53 -8.66 -5.43 -13.12
N ASN A 54 -9.53 -6.04 -12.34
CA ASN A 54 -10.18 -7.28 -12.73
C ASN A 54 -11.64 -6.95 -13.04
N ALA A 55 -12.08 -7.25 -14.26
CA ALA A 55 -13.48 -7.08 -14.70
C ALA A 55 -14.44 -8.10 -14.07
N ILE A 56 -14.07 -8.65 -12.91
CA ILE A 56 -14.73 -9.78 -12.29
C ILE A 56 -15.66 -9.22 -11.20
N ALA A 57 -16.90 -8.95 -11.58
CA ALA A 57 -18.03 -9.03 -10.66
C ALA A 57 -18.23 -10.52 -10.35
N ARG A 58 -17.62 -11.03 -9.28
CA ARG A 58 -17.96 -12.37 -8.81
C ARG A 58 -18.16 -12.36 -7.31
N THR A 59 -19.39 -12.60 -6.94
CA THR A 59 -19.74 -13.12 -5.63
C THR A 59 -19.03 -14.46 -5.41
N GLU A 60 -18.80 -14.84 -4.15
CA GLU A 60 -18.21 -16.14 -3.79
C GLU A 60 -18.96 -17.33 -4.45
N ALA A 61 -20.27 -17.16 -4.70
CA ALA A 61 -21.14 -18.14 -5.35
C ALA A 61 -20.89 -18.31 -6.87
N GLU A 62 -20.35 -17.29 -7.56
CA GLU A 62 -20.10 -17.32 -9.01
C GLU A 62 -18.71 -17.87 -9.36
N LEU A 63 -17.92 -18.24 -8.36
CA LEU A 63 -16.53 -18.67 -8.52
C LEU A 63 -16.35 -20.20 -8.62
N ASP A 64 -17.38 -21.03 -8.43
CA ASP A 64 -17.38 -22.51 -8.60
C ASP A 64 -16.03 -23.21 -8.30
N GLY A 65 -15.42 -22.91 -7.15
CA GLY A 65 -14.14 -23.52 -6.73
C GLY A 65 -12.87 -23.03 -7.47
N ASP A 66 -13.01 -22.13 -8.44
CA ASP A 66 -11.96 -21.47 -9.22
C ASP A 66 -11.58 -20.09 -8.65
N THR A 67 -11.93 -19.84 -7.38
CA THR A 67 -11.47 -18.68 -6.62
C THR A 67 -9.95 -18.64 -6.71
N PRO A 68 -9.33 -17.61 -7.33
CA PRO A 68 -7.89 -17.45 -7.30
C PRO A 68 -7.43 -17.59 -5.85
N LYS A 69 -6.38 -18.36 -5.60
CA LYS A 69 -5.92 -18.70 -4.24
C LYS A 69 -5.69 -17.46 -3.35
N ASP A 70 -5.51 -16.30 -4.00
CA ASP A 70 -5.24 -15.01 -3.39
C ASP A 70 -6.46 -14.07 -3.38
N TRP A 71 -7.64 -14.46 -3.88
CA TRP A 71 -8.84 -13.62 -3.89
C TRP A 71 -9.15 -13.11 -2.48
N PRO A 72 -9.54 -11.82 -2.31
CA PRO A 72 -9.76 -11.25 -0.99
C PRO A 72 -10.78 -12.08 -0.19
N THR A 73 -10.29 -12.75 0.85
CA THR A 73 -11.12 -13.43 1.83
C THR A 73 -11.20 -12.52 3.05
N GLY A 74 -12.39 -11.99 3.34
CA GLY A 74 -12.59 -11.07 4.44
C GLY A 74 -13.94 -10.37 4.38
N PRO A 75 -14.37 -9.72 5.48
CA PRO A 75 -15.60 -8.94 5.48
C PRO A 75 -15.48 -7.76 4.51
N LEU A 76 -16.54 -7.52 3.74
CA LEU A 76 -16.66 -6.31 2.94
C LEU A 76 -16.84 -5.12 3.87
N ILE A 77 -15.89 -4.18 3.83
CA ILE A 77 -15.90 -2.97 4.64
C ILE A 77 -16.63 -1.87 3.88
N SER A 78 -17.46 -1.11 4.60
CA SER A 78 -18.19 0.05 4.07
C SER A 78 -17.21 1.08 3.50
N PRO A 79 -17.45 1.60 2.28
CA PRO A 79 -16.60 2.63 1.68
C PRO A 79 -16.87 4.03 2.23
N ASN A 80 -17.91 4.22 3.05
CA ASN A 80 -18.31 5.51 3.62
C ASN A 80 -18.44 6.58 2.51
N SER A 81 -17.76 7.72 2.64
CA SER A 81 -17.83 8.81 1.66
C SER A 81 -17.23 8.45 0.30
N LEU A 82 -16.38 7.41 0.22
CA LEU A 82 -15.79 6.93 -1.04
C LEU A 82 -16.84 6.28 -1.96
N ALA A 83 -18.06 6.01 -1.45
CA ALA A 83 -19.18 5.51 -2.25
C ALA A 83 -19.64 6.50 -3.32
N ALA A 84 -19.50 7.80 -3.06
CA ALA A 84 -19.98 8.85 -3.95
C ALA A 84 -19.17 8.94 -5.25
N GLY A 85 -17.91 8.49 -5.23
CA GLY A 85 -16.96 8.72 -6.32
C GLY A 85 -16.38 10.13 -6.27
N ASP A 86 -15.89 10.59 -7.42
CA ASP A 86 -15.07 11.80 -7.55
C ASP A 86 -13.91 11.83 -6.55
N ASN A 87 -13.36 10.64 -6.26
CA ASN A 87 -12.24 10.53 -5.34
C ASN A 87 -10.96 11.02 -6.04
N ASP A 88 -10.07 11.60 -5.26
CA ASP A 88 -8.70 11.88 -5.68
C ASP A 88 -7.75 10.81 -5.17
N VAL A 89 -6.76 10.48 -6.01
CA VAL A 89 -5.78 9.43 -5.71
C VAL A 89 -4.39 10.03 -5.82
N VAL A 90 -3.66 10.02 -4.71
CA VAL A 90 -2.29 10.53 -4.61
C VAL A 90 -1.35 9.37 -4.37
N LEU A 91 -0.30 9.26 -5.18
CA LEU A 91 0.74 8.24 -5.03
C LEU A 91 1.96 8.86 -4.35
N PHE A 92 2.61 8.09 -3.49
CA PHE A 92 3.81 8.53 -2.80
C PHE A 92 4.96 7.60 -3.09
N SER A 93 6.14 8.19 -3.29
CA SER A 93 7.38 7.45 -3.39
C SER A 93 7.92 7.17 -2.00
N GLY A 94 8.36 5.94 -1.80
CA GLY A 94 9.16 5.50 -0.67
C GLY A 94 10.54 5.04 -1.13
N VAL A 95 11.36 4.67 -0.17
CA VAL A 95 12.63 4.01 -0.39
C VAL A 95 12.72 2.81 0.54
N SER A 96 13.15 1.68 0.01
CA SER A 96 13.65 0.57 0.81
C SER A 96 15.17 0.62 0.78
N TRP A 97 15.84 0.41 1.91
CA TRP A 97 17.31 0.43 1.97
C TRP A 97 17.86 -0.56 2.99
N SER A 98 19.15 -0.88 2.84
CA SER A 98 19.88 -1.73 3.77
C SER A 98 20.94 -0.94 4.55
N GLU A 99 21.04 -1.20 5.85
CA GLU A 99 22.12 -0.67 6.70
C GLU A 99 23.17 -1.75 6.98
N PRO A 100 24.45 -1.36 7.12
CA PRO A 100 25.50 -2.23 7.64
C PRO A 100 25.16 -2.73 9.06
N GLY A 101 25.44 -4.01 9.35
CA GLY A 101 25.09 -4.65 10.62
C GLY A 101 25.74 -4.02 11.86
N ASP A 102 26.89 -3.38 11.69
CA ASP A 102 27.64 -2.65 12.73
C ASP A 102 27.00 -1.31 13.11
N VAL A 103 26.13 -0.73 12.27
CA VAL A 103 25.45 0.55 12.54
C VAL A 103 24.26 0.39 13.49
N VAL A 104 23.57 -0.75 13.44
CA VAL A 104 22.28 -0.92 14.14
C VAL A 104 22.45 -1.47 15.57
N GLY A 105 23.67 -1.88 15.95
CA GLY A 105 24.03 -2.20 17.35
C GLY A 105 23.33 -3.43 17.94
N VAL A 106 22.76 -4.30 17.11
CA VAL A 106 22.03 -5.50 17.56
C VAL A 106 22.97 -6.70 17.53
N GLU A 107 23.70 -6.93 18.63
CA GLU A 107 24.67 -8.04 18.79
C GLU A 107 24.06 -9.45 18.61
N GLU A 108 22.73 -9.56 18.62
CA GLU A 108 21.98 -10.81 18.57
C GLU A 108 21.88 -11.42 17.15
N PHE A 109 22.03 -10.61 16.11
CA PHE A 109 22.14 -11.06 14.72
C PHE A 109 23.61 -10.94 14.34
N GLY A 110 24.33 -12.06 14.21
CA GLY A 110 25.80 -12.10 14.12
C GLY A 110 26.42 -11.13 13.09
N ALA A 111 27.74 -10.94 13.16
CA ALA A 111 28.53 -9.86 12.54
C ALA A 111 28.35 -9.56 11.02
N ASN A 112 27.48 -10.28 10.30
CA ASN A 112 27.15 -10.07 8.88
C ASN A 112 25.62 -9.91 8.65
N ALA A 113 24.84 -9.50 9.66
CA ALA A 113 23.41 -9.30 9.51
C ALA A 113 23.10 -7.95 8.84
N THR A 114 22.41 -7.99 7.71
CA THR A 114 21.90 -6.79 7.02
C THR A 114 20.48 -6.51 7.48
N MET A 115 20.19 -5.27 7.87
CA MET A 115 18.84 -4.84 8.22
C MET A 115 18.21 -4.03 7.11
N ASN A 116 17.02 -4.46 6.69
CA ASN A 116 16.25 -3.84 5.64
C ASN A 116 15.19 -2.92 6.25
N PHE A 117 15.17 -1.68 5.77
CA PHE A 117 14.23 -0.64 6.17
C PHE A 117 13.38 -0.23 4.97
N SER A 118 12.23 0.39 5.24
CA SER A 118 11.37 0.99 4.22
C SER A 118 10.67 2.23 4.79
N GLY A 119 10.63 3.31 4.02
CA GLY A 119 10.11 4.59 4.51
C GLY A 119 10.21 5.74 3.51
N HIS A 120 10.13 6.97 4.02
CA HIS A 120 10.21 8.19 3.23
C HIS A 120 11.60 8.36 2.59
N PRO A 121 11.73 8.82 1.32
CA PRO A 121 13.03 8.99 0.67
C PRO A 121 14.03 9.87 1.43
N GLY A 122 13.53 10.90 2.13
CA GLY A 122 14.35 11.75 3.00
C GLY A 122 14.79 11.12 4.33
N GLN A 123 14.38 9.88 4.63
CA GLN A 123 14.88 9.08 5.77
C GLN A 123 16.06 8.19 5.38
N LEU A 124 16.41 8.13 4.08
CA LEU A 124 17.58 7.38 3.62
C LEU A 124 18.84 7.92 4.31
N SER A 125 19.58 7.04 4.98
CA SER A 125 20.82 7.40 5.64
C SER A 125 21.96 7.56 4.64
N ASP A 126 22.98 8.35 5.00
CA ASP A 126 24.22 8.42 4.23
C ASP A 126 25.06 7.13 4.31
N THR A 127 24.71 6.22 5.24
CA THR A 127 25.38 4.93 5.46
C THR A 127 24.73 3.77 4.72
N ALA A 128 23.60 4.00 4.05
CA ALA A 128 22.90 2.97 3.30
C ALA A 128 23.77 2.37 2.20
N GLU A 129 23.89 1.04 2.18
CA GLU A 129 24.68 0.32 1.17
C GLU A 129 23.94 0.19 -0.16
N ILE A 130 22.62 -0.05 -0.07
CA ILE A 130 21.72 -0.21 -1.21
C ILE A 130 20.43 0.56 -0.90
N GLY A 131 19.90 1.27 -1.89
CA GLY A 131 18.61 1.96 -1.80
C GLY A 131 17.80 1.75 -3.08
N CYS A 132 16.53 1.40 -2.92
CA CYS A 132 15.57 1.23 -4.02
C CYS A 132 14.36 2.12 -3.79
N VAL A 133 14.11 3.06 -4.72
CA VAL A 133 12.94 3.94 -4.68
C VAL A 133 11.75 3.22 -5.32
N THR A 134 10.67 3.05 -4.56
CA THR A 134 9.44 2.39 -5.01
C THR A 134 8.21 3.25 -4.70
N THR A 135 7.04 2.85 -5.17
CA THR A 135 5.77 3.37 -4.63
C THR A 135 5.44 2.57 -3.39
N ASP A 136 5.48 3.21 -2.23
CA ASP A 136 5.26 2.59 -0.93
C ASP A 136 3.88 2.87 -0.35
N ALA A 137 3.19 3.89 -0.87
CA ALA A 137 1.88 4.28 -0.38
C ALA A 137 1.04 5.02 -1.43
N PHE A 138 -0.28 5.00 -1.21
CA PHE A 138 -1.22 5.90 -1.85
C PHE A 138 -2.33 6.32 -0.87
N VAL A 139 -2.90 7.50 -1.11
CA VAL A 139 -4.09 7.99 -0.40
C VAL A 139 -5.21 8.14 -1.40
N VAL A 140 -6.41 7.68 -1.02
CA VAL A 140 -7.66 7.98 -1.70
C VAL A 140 -8.43 8.97 -0.83
N ALA A 141 -8.71 10.15 -1.38
CA ALA A 141 -9.47 11.20 -0.70
C ALA A 141 -10.84 11.34 -1.37
N SER A 142 -11.92 11.27 -0.58
CA SER A 142 -13.25 11.60 -1.06
C SER A 142 -13.39 13.10 -1.30
N ALA A 143 -14.36 13.50 -2.13
CA ALA A 143 -14.73 14.91 -2.30
C ALA A 143 -15.21 15.58 -0.99
N THR A 144 -15.57 14.80 0.03
CA THR A 144 -16.00 15.29 1.35
C THR A 144 -14.85 15.42 2.36
N GLY A 145 -13.62 15.06 1.97
CA GLY A 145 -12.42 15.17 2.79
C GLY A 145 -12.09 13.95 3.64
N GLU A 146 -12.81 12.83 3.47
CA GLU A 146 -12.45 11.55 4.09
C GLU A 146 -11.26 10.94 3.33
N GLY A 147 -10.22 10.53 4.05
CA GLY A 147 -9.02 9.94 3.48
C GLY A 147 -8.84 8.49 3.88
N LEU A 148 -8.46 7.64 2.94
CA LEU A 148 -8.02 6.27 3.17
C LEU A 148 -6.58 6.13 2.68
N LEU A 149 -5.68 5.82 3.59
CA LEU A 149 -4.26 5.57 3.32
C LEU A 149 -4.04 4.06 3.16
N VAL A 150 -3.36 3.68 2.10
CA VAL A 150 -2.82 2.33 1.91
C VAL A 150 -1.31 2.45 1.78
N ARG A 151 -0.55 1.71 2.59
CA ARG A 151 0.92 1.71 2.54
C ARG A 151 1.52 0.33 2.78
N THR A 152 2.74 0.12 2.34
CA THR A 152 3.56 -1.01 2.79
C THR A 152 3.69 -0.91 4.31
N GLY A 153 3.40 -1.99 5.02
CA GLY A 153 3.49 -2.00 6.46
C GLY A 153 4.93 -2.00 6.95
N LEU A 154 5.12 -1.63 8.22
CA LEU A 154 6.44 -1.62 8.84
C LEU A 154 7.02 -3.03 9.00
N LYS A 155 6.15 -4.04 9.10
CA LYS A 155 6.55 -5.45 9.08
C LYS A 155 6.72 -5.90 7.61
N PRO A 156 7.78 -6.65 7.29
CA PRO A 156 7.90 -7.34 6.01
C PRO A 156 6.62 -8.10 5.67
N GLU A 157 6.28 -8.13 4.37
CA GLU A 157 5.11 -8.86 3.87
C GLU A 157 3.77 -8.42 4.48
N SER A 158 3.62 -7.12 4.74
CA SER A 158 2.37 -6.56 5.21
C SER A 158 1.96 -5.31 4.45
N LEU A 159 0.65 -5.09 4.38
CA LEU A 159 0.03 -3.91 3.81
C LEU A 159 -0.93 -3.32 4.86
N GLU A 160 -0.78 -2.03 5.13
CA GLU A 160 -1.58 -1.30 6.11
C GLU A 160 -2.64 -0.47 5.40
N VAL A 161 -3.89 -0.58 5.87
CA VAL A 161 -5.02 0.24 5.42
C VAL A 161 -5.52 1.04 6.61
N ILE A 162 -5.43 2.36 6.51
CA ILE A 162 -5.66 3.30 7.61
C ILE A 162 -6.74 4.30 7.18
N THR A 163 -7.81 4.38 7.97
CA THR A 163 -8.93 5.33 7.78
C THR A 163 -9.02 6.36 8.90
N ASP A 164 -8.18 6.26 9.93
CA ASP A 164 -8.12 7.26 11.00
C ASP A 164 -7.62 8.59 10.45
N ALA A 165 -8.46 9.62 10.52
CA ALA A 165 -8.17 10.92 9.92
C ALA A 165 -6.93 11.60 10.52
N VAL A 166 -6.62 11.36 11.80
CA VAL A 166 -5.44 11.93 12.46
C VAL A 166 -4.17 11.27 11.91
N ALA A 167 -4.16 9.94 11.78
CA ALA A 167 -3.06 9.19 11.20
C ALA A 167 -2.82 9.51 9.72
N VAL A 168 -3.90 9.59 8.91
CA VAL A 168 -3.80 9.98 7.49
C VAL A 168 -3.23 11.40 7.36
N ARG A 169 -3.71 12.34 8.17
CA ARG A 169 -3.18 13.71 8.19
C ARG A 169 -1.71 13.76 8.60
N ALA A 170 -1.32 13.01 9.63
CA ALA A 170 0.07 12.94 10.08
C ALA A 170 0.99 12.43 8.96
N PHE A 171 0.56 11.37 8.25
CA PHE A 171 1.27 10.85 7.09
C PHE A 171 1.42 11.89 5.96
N LEU A 172 0.34 12.59 5.61
CA LEU A 172 0.38 13.63 4.57
C LEU A 172 1.35 14.77 4.92
N LEU A 173 1.36 15.20 6.19
CA LEU A 173 2.30 16.21 6.68
C LEU A 173 3.75 15.74 6.60
N GLU A 174 4.03 14.48 6.98
CA GLU A 174 5.35 13.87 6.83
C GLU A 174 5.79 13.84 5.35
N ARG A 175 4.84 13.63 4.43
CA ARG A 175 5.07 13.65 2.98
C ARG A 175 5.16 15.07 2.38
N GLY A 176 5.16 16.11 3.21
CA GLY A 176 5.28 17.50 2.77
C GLY A 176 3.98 18.13 2.23
N TYR A 177 2.84 17.45 2.37
CA TYR A 177 1.53 18.02 2.07
C TYR A 177 1.08 18.84 3.29
N ALA A 178 1.58 20.07 3.39
CA ALA A 178 1.14 21.06 4.36
C ALA A 178 -0.01 21.90 3.81
N ASN A 179 -0.89 22.35 4.71
CA ASN A 179 -1.90 23.36 4.44
C ASN A 179 -1.22 24.68 4.08
N ASP A 180 -0.99 24.94 2.80
CA ASP A 180 -1.20 26.29 2.29
C ASP A 180 -2.68 26.36 1.94
N GLY A 181 -3.43 27.07 2.77
CA GLY A 181 -4.86 27.35 2.54
C GLY A 181 -5.10 28.21 1.32
#